data_AF-A0A6I1ZEQ1-F1
#
_entry.id   AF-A0A6I1ZEQ1-F1
#
_cell.length_a   1.000
_cell.length_b   1.000
_cell.length_c   1.000
_cell.angle_alpha   90.00
_cell.angle_beta   90.00
_cell.angle_gamma   90.00
#
_symmetry.space_group_name_H-M   'P 1'
#
loop_
_entity.id
_entity.type
_entity.pdbx_description
1 polymer ?
#
loop_
_entity_poly.entity_id
_entity_poly.type
_entity_poly.pdbx_seq_one_letter_code
_entity_poly.pdbx_strand_id
1 'polypeptide(L)' 'MTLTPGYLDTLRKRINKRLGEIYPQGPRLLAKPVHYALAGKGKRLRPILTQLACRACGGRESDALHAAVA' A
#
# COMPACT_ATOMS: atom_id res chain seq x y z
N MET A 1 -17.71 -7.33 -10.59
CA MET A 1 -16.27 -7.62 -10.76
C MET A 1 -15.80 -8.43 -9.56
N THR A 2 -15.51 -9.72 -9.76
CA THR A 2 -15.16 -10.65 -8.68
C THR A 2 -13.76 -10.34 -8.11
N LEU A 3 -13.59 -10.52 -6.79
CA LEU A 3 -12.28 -10.40 -6.13
C LEU A 3 -11.42 -11.62 -6.49
N THR A 4 -10.81 -11.59 -7.66
CA THR A 4 -9.91 -12.68 -8.10
C THR A 4 -8.55 -12.56 -7.41
N PRO A 5 -7.82 -13.68 -7.21
CA PRO A 5 -6.46 -13.63 -6.67
C PRO A 5 -5.52 -12.68 -7.45
N GLY A 6 -5.62 -12.67 -8.79
CA GLY A 6 -4.81 -11.77 -9.64
C GLY A 6 -5.10 -10.28 -9.45
N TYR A 7 -6.34 -9.93 -9.12
CA TYR A 7 -6.70 -8.56 -8.79
C TYR A 7 -6.10 -8.12 -7.45
N LEU A 8 -6.12 -8.99 -6.43
CA LEU A 8 -5.48 -8.70 -5.13
C LEU A 8 -3.97 -8.53 -5.25
N ASP A 9 -3.31 -9.31 -6.12
CA ASP A 9 -1.89 -9.15 -6.40
C ASP A 9 -1.57 -7.82 -7.08
N THR A 10 -2.47 -7.33 -7.95
CA THR A 10 -2.34 -6.01 -8.57
C THR A 10 -2.40 -4.89 -7.54
N LEU A 11 -3.36 -4.95 -6.62
CA LEU A 11 -3.45 -3.99 -5.50
C LEU A 11 -2.19 -4.05 -4.63
N ARG A 12 -1.74 -5.26 -4.30
CA ARG A 12 -0.52 -5.46 -3.49
C ARG A 12 0.72 -4.87 -4.16
N LYS A 13 0.89 -5.03 -5.47
CA LYS A 13 1.99 -4.42 -6.24
C LYS A 13 1.95 -2.89 -6.16
N ARG A 14 0.77 -2.27 -6.32
CA ARG A 14 0.60 -0.81 -6.20
C ARG A 14 0.95 -0.30 -4.79
N ILE A 15 0.48 -1.01 -3.76
CA ILE A 15 0.80 -0.68 -2.36
C ILE A 15 2.31 -0.76 -2.10
N ASN A 16 2.96 -1.86 -2.49
CA ASN A 16 4.39 -2.03 -2.27
C ASN A 16 5.22 -0.99 -3.03
N LYS A 17 4.82 -0.63 -4.26
CA LYS A 17 5.44 0.47 -5.00
C LYS A 17 5.35 1.77 -4.20
N ARG A 18 4.15 2.11 -3.72
CA ARG A 18 3.94 3.34 -2.96
C ARG A 18 4.70 3.38 -1.63
N LEU A 19 4.79 2.25 -0.91
CA LEU A 19 5.57 2.14 0.33
C LEU A 19 7.06 2.38 0.09
N GLY A 20 7.60 1.96 -1.05
CA GLY A 20 9.01 2.22 -1.42
C GLY A 20 9.32 3.69 -1.69
N GLU A 21 8.30 4.48 -2.00
CA GLU A 21 8.41 5.93 -2.22
C GLU A 21 8.23 6.75 -0.92
N ILE A 22 7.90 6.09 0.21
CA ILE A 22 7.78 6.77 1.50
C ILE A 22 9.18 7.04 2.06
N TYR A 23 9.40 8.30 2.43
CA TYR A 23 10.64 8.78 3.02
C TYR A 23 11.89 8.52 2.15
N PRO A 24 11.93 9.00 0.89
CA PRO A 24 12.99 8.68 -0.06
C PRO A 24 14.34 9.32 0.28
N GLN A 25 14.34 10.40 1.07
CA GLN A 25 15.53 11.13 1.48
C GLN A 25 15.44 11.49 2.96
N GLY A 26 16.54 11.29 3.68
CA GLY A 26 16.66 11.63 5.09
C GLY A 26 18.01 11.18 5.66
N PRO A 27 18.33 11.50 6.92
CA PRO A 27 19.54 11.01 7.57
C PRO A 27 19.62 9.49 7.50
N ARG A 28 20.79 8.93 7.15
CA ARG A 28 20.98 7.47 6.96
C ARG A 28 20.49 6.64 8.14
N LEU A 29 20.67 7.15 9.36
CA LEU A 29 20.23 6.50 10.60
C LEU A 29 18.71 6.37 10.73
N LEU A 30 17.93 7.21 10.05
CA LEU A 30 16.47 7.17 10.06
C LEU A 30 15.90 6.53 8.78
N ALA A 31 16.47 6.85 7.62
CA ALA A 31 15.99 6.30 6.35
C ALA A 31 16.13 4.76 6.30
N LYS A 32 17.26 4.22 6.80
CA LYS A 32 17.52 2.77 6.74
C LYS A 32 16.52 1.95 7.58
N PRO A 33 16.23 2.28 8.85
CA PRO A 33 15.17 1.60 9.61
C PRO A 33 13.78 1.76 9.01
N VAL A 34 13.43 2.96 8.52
CA VAL A 34 12.12 3.21 7.88
C VAL A 34 11.94 2.34 6.65
N HIS A 35 12.91 2.34 5.73
CA HIS A 35 12.84 1.47 4.54
C HIS A 35 12.82 -0.01 4.91
N TYR A 36 13.59 -0.44 5.92
CA TYR A 36 13.56 -1.82 6.39
C TYR A 36 12.16 -2.23 6.90
N ALA A 37 11.54 -1.40 7.74
CA ALA A 37 10.20 -1.65 8.26
C ALA A 37 9.16 -1.71 7.13
N LEU A 38 9.22 -0.79 6.18
CA LEU A 38 8.27 -0.71 5.06
C LEU A 38 8.47 -1.83 4.02
N ALA A 39 9.72 -2.28 3.81
CA ALA A 39 10.06 -3.37 2.91
C ALA A 39 9.65 -4.77 3.42
N GLY A 40 9.17 -4.88 4.67
CA GLY A 40 8.73 -6.14 5.26
C GLY A 40 7.68 -6.88 4.40
N LYS A 41 7.81 -8.22 4.32
CA LYS A 41 6.93 -9.12 3.55
C LYS A 41 5.55 -9.32 4.23
N GLY A 42 4.80 -8.24 4.42
CA GLY A 42 3.44 -8.29 4.96
C GLY A 42 2.41 -8.74 3.93
N LYS A 43 1.31 -9.36 4.38
CA LYS A 43 0.17 -9.73 3.51
C LYS A 43 -0.56 -8.51 2.89
N ARG A 44 -0.33 -7.32 3.44
CA ARG A 44 -0.96 -6.03 3.07
C ARG A 44 -2.49 -6.04 3.16
N LEU A 45 -3.05 -6.78 4.12
CA LEU A 45 -4.50 -6.87 4.29
C LEU A 45 -5.15 -5.52 4.61
N ARG A 46 -4.59 -4.73 5.55
CA ARG A 46 -5.17 -3.43 5.92
C ARG A 46 -5.20 -2.46 4.73
N PRO A 47 -4.10 -2.21 4.01
CA PRO A 47 -4.11 -1.35 2.83
C PRO A 47 -5.08 -1.81 1.72
N ILE A 48 -5.19 -3.12 1.50
CA ILE A 48 -6.11 -3.69 0.52
C ILE A 48 -7.57 -3.44 0.94
N LEU A 49 -7.91 -3.71 2.21
CA LEU A 49 -9.26 -3.49 2.73
C LEU A 49 -9.67 -2.01 2.64
N THR A 50 -8.76 -1.09 2.95
CA THR A 50 -9.00 0.36 2.81
C THR A 50 -9.38 0.74 1.38
N GLN A 51 -8.65 0.23 0.38
CA GLN A 51 -8.96 0.49 -1.04
C GLN A 51 -10.28 -0.14 -1.47
N LEU A 52 -10.57 -1.36 -1.01
CA LEU A 52 -11.83 -2.03 -1.30
C LEU A 52 -13.03 -1.32 -0.65
N ALA A 53 -12.87 -0.80 0.56
CA ALA A 53 -13.89 -0.03 1.25
C ALA A 53 -14.20 1.29 0.50
N CYS A 54 -13.17 2.00 0.07
CA CYS A 54 -13.32 3.19 -0.79
C CYS A 54 -14.14 2.87 -2.05
N ARG A 55 -13.79 1.77 -2.72
CA ARG A 55 -14.52 1.32 -3.90
C ARG A 55 -15.97 0.91 -3.60
N ALA A 56 -16.20 0.22 -2.49
CA ALA A 56 -17.55 -0.15 -2.08
C ALA A 56 -18.46 1.06 -1.85
N CYS A 57 -17.87 2.21 -1.47
CA CYS A 57 -18.57 3.48 -1.32
C CYS A 57 -18.69 4.30 -2.62
N GLY A 58 -18.30 3.72 -3.77
CA GLY A 58 -18.38 4.38 -5.08
C GLY A 58 -17.13 5.17 -5.50
N GLY A 59 -16.06 5.16 -4.70
CA GLY A 59 -14.77 5.76 -5.07
C GLY A 59 -13.90 4.85 -5.93
N ARG A 60 -12.70 5.33 -6.28
CA ARG A 60 -11.65 4.51 -6.89
C ARG A 60 -10.65 4.07 -5.83
N GLU A 61 -10.03 2.92 -6.02
CA GLU A 61 -8.99 2.41 -5.11
C GLU A 61 -7.80 3.39 -4.99
N SER A 62 -7.52 4.14 -6.07
CA SER A 62 -6.50 5.21 -6.06
C SER A 62 -6.81 6.33 -5.08
N ASP A 63 -8.09 6.65 -4.87
CA ASP A 63 -8.51 7.79 -4.06
C ASP A 63 -8.17 7.55 -2.57
N ALA A 64 -8.12 6.29 -2.14
CA ALA A 64 -7.74 5.89 -0.79
C ALA A 64 -6.29 5.37 -0.68
N LEU A 65 -5.46 5.48 -1.73
CA LEU A 65 -4.10 4.94 -1.70
C LEU A 65 -3.23 5.59 -0.62
N HIS A 66 -3.38 6.90 -0.39
CA HIS A 66 -2.66 7.61 0.67
C HIS A 66 -3.08 7.14 2.06
N ALA A 67 -4.38 7.01 2.31
CA ALA A 67 -4.91 6.48 3.56
C ALA A 67 -4.52 5.01 3.78
N ALA A 68 -4.38 4.23 2.70
CA ALA A 68 -4.01 2.83 2.75
C ALA A 68 -2.54 2.61 3.17
N VAL A 69 -1.64 3.59 3.00
CA VAL A 69 -0.21 3.48 3.31
C VAL A 69 0.23 4.35 4.49
N ALA A 70 -0.71 5.02 5.15
CA ALA A 70 -0.48 5.73 6.41
C ALA A 70 -0.21 4.73 7.56
#